data_AF-A0A1Q9V9I2-F1
#
_entry.id   AF-A0A1Q9V9I2-F1
#
_cell.length_a   1.000
_cell.length_b   1.000
_cell.length_c   1.000
_cell.angle_alpha   90.00
_cell.angle_beta   90.00
_cell.angle_gamma   90.00
#
_symmetry.space_group_name_H-M   'P 1'
#
loop_
_entity.id
_entity.type
_entity.pdbx_description
1 polymer ?
#
loop_
_entity_poly.entity_id
_entity_poly.type
_entity_poly.pdbx_seq_one_letter_code
_entity_poly.pdbx_strand_id
1 'polypeptide(L)'
;MQEDSAAGAGVLPAPGAADTRASTSMPYPGFGAGRTVFHQDGLSAEGGAAEAWAYDAAGVFSSQTARRVADVLGVGGGVREEFGAYVVGERDGSGASVSLQPDGLASVSFHDPAKDPWRCVVVQPAPAPDDAASSGDGASADVAPAEPGACADTDHGVPPGRDAAVERLREVMGSLGLDTGGYEFVPEDLTAEQAAPRATTVTAHEVVQGRRTGTSWNATFSGAGLASLYGTLAPRVPLGTYEVVSPAEAVERLGDPRFAGGGPVLWAREDATAQGVPEIAPAPEEPVEPTVPPTVPEGSAIAWPVTDVTITGARLGLAVQHQPDGAAVLVPAYELTAADGGVWSVLAVVDDRLDFAPAAP
;
A
#
# COMPACT_ATOMS: atom_id res chain seq x y z
N MET A 1 37.61 44.73 13.20
CA MET A 1 36.23 45.08 13.57
C MET A 1 35.45 45.08 12.26
N GLN A 2 34.46 44.17 12.15
CA GLN A 2 33.38 44.03 11.13
C GLN A 2 33.74 44.36 9.66
N GLU A 3 33.73 43.41 8.72
CA GLU A 3 32.54 42.82 8.05
C GLU A 3 31.61 43.87 7.40
N ASP A 4 31.42 43.80 6.07
CA ASP A 4 30.22 43.20 5.48
C ASP A 4 30.04 43.52 3.97
N SER A 5 29.72 42.45 3.23
CA SER A 5 28.86 42.24 2.03
C SER A 5 28.74 43.22 0.86
N ALA A 6 28.94 42.64 -0.35
CA ALA A 6 28.10 42.90 -1.52
C ALA A 6 27.79 41.58 -2.27
N ALA A 7 26.52 41.20 -2.25
CA ALA A 7 25.70 40.43 -3.19
C ALA A 7 26.35 39.51 -4.25
N GLY A 8 25.94 38.23 -4.23
CA GLY A 8 25.99 37.29 -5.35
C GLY A 8 24.86 36.26 -5.24
N ALA A 9 24.01 36.19 -6.27
CA ALA A 9 22.76 35.45 -6.33
C ALA A 9 22.88 33.95 -5.98
N GLY A 10 22.05 33.48 -5.03
CA GLY A 10 21.91 32.07 -4.66
C GLY A 10 21.10 31.29 -5.70
N VAL A 11 21.80 30.42 -6.43
CA VAL A 11 21.27 29.36 -7.28
C VAL A 11 20.53 28.33 -6.41
N LEU A 12 19.37 27.88 -6.87
CA LEU A 12 18.56 26.80 -6.27
C LEU A 12 19.41 25.52 -6.08
N PRO A 13 19.31 24.81 -4.93
CA PRO A 13 19.94 23.51 -4.80
C PRO A 13 19.25 22.50 -5.71
N ALA A 14 20.04 21.89 -6.60
CA ALA A 14 19.63 20.74 -7.39
C ALA A 14 19.25 19.56 -6.46
N PRO A 15 18.27 18.71 -6.84
CA PRO A 15 17.96 17.50 -6.09
C PRO A 15 19.23 16.63 -6.01
N GLY A 16 19.67 16.39 -4.77
CA GLY A 16 20.85 15.59 -4.46
C GLY A 16 20.73 14.21 -5.08
N ALA A 17 21.75 13.85 -5.87
CA ALA A 17 21.94 12.51 -6.36
C ALA A 17 21.93 11.54 -5.18
N ALA A 18 21.00 10.60 -5.19
CA ALA A 18 20.96 9.51 -4.24
C ALA A 18 22.30 8.77 -4.28
N ASP A 19 22.97 8.71 -3.13
CA ASP A 19 24.12 7.83 -2.90
C ASP A 19 23.66 6.38 -3.08
N THR A 20 23.87 5.82 -4.28
CA THR A 20 23.73 4.40 -4.55
C THR A 20 24.92 3.63 -3.98
N ARG A 21 24.99 3.58 -2.64
CA ARG A 21 25.74 2.52 -1.95
C ARG A 21 24.79 1.36 -1.75
N ALA A 22 24.92 0.34 -2.61
CA ALA A 22 24.30 -0.96 -2.39
C ALA A 22 24.88 -1.55 -1.09
N SER A 23 24.11 -1.45 -0.01
CA SER A 23 24.39 -2.11 1.26
C SER A 23 24.24 -3.61 1.03
N THR A 24 25.28 -4.38 1.33
CA THR A 24 25.37 -5.84 1.11
C THR A 24 24.34 -6.65 1.91
N SER A 25 23.54 -6.00 2.76
CA SER A 25 22.58 -6.64 3.67
C SER A 25 21.13 -6.23 3.45
N MET A 26 20.79 -5.56 2.34
CA MET A 26 19.38 -5.31 1.98
C MET A 26 19.06 -5.81 0.57
N PRO A 27 18.18 -6.82 0.41
CA PRO A 27 17.60 -7.11 -0.90
C PRO A 27 16.69 -5.94 -1.30
N TYR A 28 17.24 -5.02 -2.11
CA TYR A 28 16.50 -3.92 -2.71
C TYR A 28 15.54 -4.49 -3.78
N PRO A 29 14.23 -4.20 -3.72
CA PRO A 29 13.30 -4.64 -4.75
C PRO A 29 13.62 -3.88 -6.04
N GLY A 30 14.15 -4.60 -7.04
CA GLY A 30 14.39 -4.06 -8.39
C GLY A 30 15.78 -4.30 -8.98
N PHE A 31 16.79 -4.68 -8.19
CA PHE A 31 18.15 -4.94 -8.72
C PHE A 31 18.83 -6.20 -8.14
N GLY A 32 18.05 -7.09 -7.51
CA GLY A 32 18.61 -8.17 -6.69
C GLY A 32 17.73 -9.41 -6.48
N ALA A 33 16.67 -9.65 -7.28
CA ALA A 33 16.03 -10.97 -7.35
C ALA A 33 16.93 -12.01 -8.08
N GLY A 34 18.24 -11.81 -8.01
CA GLY A 34 19.25 -12.50 -8.79
C GLY A 34 19.69 -13.78 -8.10
N ARG A 35 19.41 -14.90 -8.77
CA ARG A 35 20.04 -16.22 -8.53
C ARG A 35 19.76 -16.79 -7.14
N THR A 36 18.49 -17.08 -6.89
CA THR A 36 18.07 -17.90 -5.74
C THR A 36 17.84 -19.34 -6.21
N VAL A 37 18.35 -20.31 -5.45
CA VAL A 37 18.10 -21.74 -5.65
C VAL A 37 17.27 -22.23 -4.47
N PHE A 38 16.16 -22.88 -4.78
CA PHE A 38 15.24 -23.40 -3.78
C PHE A 38 15.39 -24.91 -3.63
N HIS A 39 15.43 -25.35 -2.39
CA HIS A 39 15.39 -26.75 -1.99
C HIS A 39 14.22 -26.93 -1.01
N GLN A 40 13.73 -28.15 -0.86
CA GLN A 40 12.75 -28.49 0.16
C GLN A 40 13.29 -29.55 1.11
N ASP A 41 12.83 -29.53 2.36
CA ASP A 41 13.06 -30.60 3.31
C ASP A 41 11.74 -30.98 4.00
N GLY A 42 11.39 -32.27 3.95
CA GLY A 42 10.22 -32.84 4.63
C GLY A 42 8.85 -32.47 4.05
N LEU A 43 8.78 -31.83 2.88
CA LEU A 43 7.50 -31.49 2.25
C LEU A 43 6.83 -32.70 1.58
N SER A 44 5.49 -32.71 1.60
CA SER A 44 4.71 -33.76 0.96
C SER A 44 4.86 -33.72 -0.57
N ALA A 45 4.89 -34.90 -1.17
CA ALA A 45 4.82 -35.10 -2.62
C ALA A 45 3.37 -35.36 -3.12
N GLU A 46 2.39 -35.33 -2.23
CA GLU A 46 0.98 -35.49 -2.59
C GLU A 46 0.37 -34.14 -3.00
N GLY A 47 -0.26 -34.12 -4.17
CA GLY A 47 -1.09 -32.99 -4.63
C GLY A 47 -2.45 -32.96 -3.93
N GLY A 48 -3.31 -32.05 -4.37
CA GLY A 48 -4.65 -31.91 -3.79
C GLY A 48 -5.64 -31.22 -4.71
N ALA A 49 -6.69 -30.65 -4.13
CA ALA A 49 -7.65 -29.84 -4.86
C ALA A 49 -8.13 -28.67 -4.00
N ALA A 50 -8.44 -27.54 -4.63
CA ALA A 50 -8.94 -26.35 -3.97
C ALA A 50 -9.88 -25.54 -4.88
N GLU A 51 -10.77 -24.76 -4.27
CA GLU A 51 -11.68 -23.88 -4.99
C GLU A 51 -10.95 -22.62 -5.52
N ALA A 52 -11.44 -22.11 -6.64
CA ALA A 52 -11.03 -20.85 -7.22
C ALA A 52 -12.24 -19.97 -7.55
N TRP A 53 -12.03 -18.67 -7.63
CA TRP A 53 -13.05 -17.67 -7.94
C TRP A 53 -12.53 -16.64 -8.94
N ALA A 54 -13.44 -16.05 -9.70
CA ALA A 54 -13.22 -14.81 -10.43
C ALA A 54 -13.82 -13.64 -9.63
N TYR A 55 -13.30 -12.45 -9.85
CA TYR A 55 -13.95 -11.21 -9.43
C TYR A 55 -14.75 -10.63 -10.59
N ASP A 56 -16.06 -10.44 -10.42
CA ASP A 56 -16.95 -9.89 -11.45
C ASP A 56 -16.97 -8.35 -11.40
N ALA A 57 -15.86 -7.74 -11.79
CA ALA A 57 -15.78 -6.28 -11.89
C ALA A 57 -16.74 -5.71 -12.94
N ALA A 58 -16.95 -6.42 -14.06
CA ALA A 58 -17.83 -5.99 -15.14
C ALA A 58 -19.30 -5.85 -14.68
N GLY A 59 -19.75 -6.73 -13.77
CA GLY A 59 -21.08 -6.66 -13.18
C GLY A 59 -21.33 -5.43 -12.29
N VAL A 60 -20.28 -4.78 -11.78
CA VAL A 60 -20.39 -3.64 -10.86
C VAL A 60 -19.82 -2.33 -11.40
N PHE A 61 -18.93 -2.36 -12.39
CA PHE A 61 -18.33 -1.16 -12.97
C PHE A 61 -19.34 -0.40 -13.85
N SER A 62 -19.92 0.66 -13.29
CA SER A 62 -20.86 1.52 -14.00
C SER A 62 -20.94 2.91 -13.37
N SER A 63 -21.41 3.89 -14.16
CA SER A 63 -21.70 5.23 -13.65
C SER A 63 -22.76 5.22 -12.53
N GLN A 64 -23.73 4.30 -12.58
CA GLN A 64 -24.72 4.12 -11.52
C GLN A 64 -24.07 3.62 -10.22
N THR A 65 -23.11 2.70 -10.31
CA THR A 65 -22.34 2.26 -9.13
C THR A 65 -21.50 3.40 -8.57
N ALA A 66 -20.79 4.16 -9.40
CA ALA A 66 -20.03 5.32 -8.95
C ALA A 66 -20.91 6.35 -8.22
N ARG A 67 -22.12 6.63 -8.74
CA ARG A 67 -23.10 7.49 -8.06
C ARG A 67 -23.54 6.90 -6.72
N ARG A 68 -23.87 5.61 -6.65
CA ARG A 68 -24.27 4.92 -5.41
C ARG A 68 -23.17 5.02 -4.35
N VAL A 69 -21.93 4.75 -4.71
CA VAL A 69 -20.78 4.86 -3.80
C VAL A 69 -20.64 6.29 -3.29
N ALA A 70 -20.74 7.28 -4.18
CA ALA A 70 -20.71 8.69 -3.80
C ALA A 70 -21.88 9.08 -2.87
N ASP A 71 -23.10 8.59 -3.11
CA ASP A 71 -24.25 8.80 -2.22
C ASP A 71 -23.98 8.26 -0.81
N VAL A 72 -23.46 7.02 -0.71
CA VAL A 72 -23.13 6.39 0.57
C VAL A 72 -22.04 7.17 1.32
N LEU A 73 -21.05 7.69 0.60
CA LEU A 73 -19.93 8.43 1.19
C LEU A 73 -20.19 9.93 1.35
N GLY A 74 -21.40 10.40 1.02
CA GLY A 74 -21.80 11.80 1.15
C GLY A 74 -21.11 12.75 0.15
N VAL A 75 -20.64 12.24 -0.99
CA VAL A 75 -19.98 13.02 -2.03
C VAL A 75 -21.01 13.54 -3.05
N GLY A 76 -21.11 14.87 -3.08
CA GLY A 76 -21.94 15.60 -4.05
C GLY A 76 -21.33 15.64 -5.46
N GLY A 77 -22.10 16.20 -6.40
CA GLY A 77 -21.67 16.37 -7.79
C GLY A 77 -22.10 15.26 -8.74
N GLY A 78 -21.95 15.50 -10.03
CA GLY A 78 -22.25 14.54 -11.09
C GLY A 78 -21.11 13.54 -11.32
N VAL A 79 -21.45 12.37 -11.86
CA VAL A 79 -20.47 11.37 -12.31
C VAL A 79 -19.78 11.89 -13.57
N ARG A 80 -18.45 11.82 -13.57
CA ARG A 80 -17.58 12.16 -14.70
C ARG A 80 -16.77 10.93 -15.09
N GLU A 81 -16.45 10.81 -16.37
CA GLU A 81 -15.51 9.81 -16.85
C GLU A 81 -14.14 10.47 -17.09
N GLU A 82 -13.11 9.97 -16.44
CA GLU A 82 -11.74 10.53 -16.49
C GLU A 82 -10.75 9.38 -16.58
N PHE A 83 -9.97 9.35 -17.67
CA PHE A 83 -8.97 8.30 -17.93
C PHE A 83 -9.53 6.87 -17.84
N GLY A 84 -10.80 6.67 -18.22
CA GLY A 84 -11.48 5.38 -18.15
C GLY A 84 -12.10 5.03 -16.79
N ALA A 85 -11.86 5.85 -15.76
CA ALA A 85 -12.48 5.71 -14.44
C ALA A 85 -13.72 6.59 -14.30
N TYR A 86 -14.64 6.22 -13.39
CA TYR A 86 -15.74 7.08 -12.99
C TYR A 86 -15.39 7.85 -11.72
N VAL A 87 -15.50 9.18 -11.78
CA VAL A 87 -15.13 10.09 -10.70
C VAL A 87 -16.34 10.94 -10.28
N VAL A 88 -16.52 11.13 -8.99
CA VAL A 88 -17.54 12.01 -8.40
C VAL A 88 -16.86 12.92 -7.37
N GLY A 89 -17.21 14.21 -7.34
CA GLY A 89 -16.58 15.20 -6.46
C GLY A 89 -16.14 16.46 -7.22
N GLU A 90 -15.49 17.38 -6.51
CA GLU A 90 -14.95 18.62 -7.09
C GLU A 90 -13.73 18.34 -7.99
N ARG A 91 -13.51 19.17 -9.02
CA ARG A 91 -12.43 18.96 -10.01
C ARG A 91 -11.08 19.53 -9.59
N ASP A 92 -11.10 20.55 -8.75
CA ASP A 92 -9.94 21.25 -8.22
C ASP A 92 -9.32 20.54 -7.01
N GLY A 93 -9.95 19.44 -6.55
CA GLY A 93 -9.49 18.68 -5.40
C GLY A 93 -9.66 19.42 -4.07
N SER A 94 -10.48 20.47 -4.00
CA SER A 94 -10.78 21.12 -2.71
C SER A 94 -11.74 20.34 -1.84
N GLY A 95 -12.62 19.55 -2.44
CA GLY A 95 -13.66 18.78 -1.77
C GLY A 95 -13.47 17.27 -1.84
N ALA A 96 -14.34 16.56 -1.13
CA ALA A 96 -14.37 15.11 -1.14
C ALA A 96 -14.56 14.55 -2.56
N SER A 97 -13.89 13.46 -2.86
CA SER A 97 -13.97 12.78 -4.15
C SER A 97 -14.01 11.26 -3.99
N VAL A 98 -14.67 10.62 -4.95
CA VAL A 98 -14.70 9.16 -5.14
C VAL A 98 -14.23 8.86 -6.54
N SER A 99 -13.40 7.84 -6.70
CA SER A 99 -13.11 7.21 -7.98
C SER A 99 -13.48 5.73 -7.95
N LEU A 100 -13.99 5.23 -9.07
CA LEU A 100 -14.24 3.83 -9.36
C LEU A 100 -13.41 3.46 -10.59
N GLN A 101 -12.52 2.49 -10.44
CA GLN A 101 -11.55 2.11 -11.45
C GLN A 101 -12.06 0.96 -12.33
N PRO A 102 -11.75 0.96 -13.65
CA PRO A 102 -12.09 -0.12 -14.58
C PRO A 102 -11.08 -1.28 -14.48
N ASP A 103 -10.69 -1.69 -13.28
CA ASP A 103 -9.78 -2.82 -13.05
C ASP A 103 -10.54 -4.10 -12.68
N GLY A 104 -9.82 -5.24 -12.64
CA GLY A 104 -10.40 -6.54 -12.33
C GLY A 104 -11.05 -6.67 -10.95
N LEU A 105 -10.92 -5.66 -10.08
CA LEU A 105 -11.48 -5.63 -8.73
C LEU A 105 -12.56 -4.56 -8.53
N ALA A 106 -12.82 -3.76 -9.58
CA ALA A 106 -13.63 -2.55 -9.52
C ALA A 106 -13.21 -1.68 -8.32
N SER A 107 -11.93 -1.34 -8.24
CA SER A 107 -11.34 -0.64 -7.09
C SER A 107 -12.02 0.70 -6.86
N VAL A 108 -12.32 0.98 -5.60
CA VAL A 108 -12.86 2.26 -5.14
C VAL A 108 -11.80 2.99 -4.35
N SER A 109 -11.67 4.29 -4.62
CA SER A 109 -10.92 5.21 -3.76
C SER A 109 -11.81 6.38 -3.35
N PHE A 110 -11.78 6.74 -2.08
CA PHE A 110 -12.39 7.95 -1.54
C PHE A 110 -11.36 8.73 -0.76
N HIS A 111 -11.43 10.04 -0.90
CA HIS A 111 -10.60 10.97 -0.17
C HIS A 111 -11.35 12.27 0.10
N ASP A 112 -11.28 12.75 1.34
CA ASP A 112 -11.81 14.05 1.76
C ASP A 112 -10.65 14.93 2.29
N PRO A 113 -10.14 15.86 1.47
CA PRO A 113 -9.07 16.76 1.85
C PRO A 113 -9.41 17.67 3.05
N ALA A 114 -10.69 17.87 3.36
CA ALA A 114 -11.11 18.66 4.52
C ALA A 114 -11.05 17.86 5.83
N LYS A 115 -10.92 16.54 5.76
CA LYS A 115 -10.80 15.62 6.90
C LYS A 115 -9.43 14.95 6.97
N ASP A 116 -8.57 15.18 5.99
CA ASP A 116 -7.23 14.60 5.90
C ASP A 116 -6.35 15.07 7.08
N PRO A 117 -5.92 14.14 7.95
CA PRO A 117 -5.10 14.47 9.11
C PRO A 117 -3.66 14.84 8.76
N TRP A 118 -3.20 14.63 7.53
CA TRP A 118 -1.83 14.93 7.08
C TRP A 118 -1.75 16.12 6.14
N ARG A 119 -2.88 16.74 5.80
CA ARG A 119 -2.90 17.88 4.90
C ARG A 119 -2.25 19.11 5.54
N CYS A 120 -1.15 19.57 4.96
CA CYS A 120 -0.62 20.90 5.21
C CYS A 120 -1.33 21.92 4.31
N VAL A 121 -1.94 22.94 4.90
CA VAL A 121 -2.39 24.13 4.17
C VAL A 121 -1.44 25.28 4.47
N VAL A 122 -0.85 25.87 3.42
CA VAL A 122 -0.05 27.07 3.54
C VAL A 122 -1.00 28.24 3.83
N VAL A 123 -0.93 28.78 5.04
CA VAL A 123 -1.71 29.98 5.39
C VAL A 123 -1.10 31.16 4.63
N GLN A 124 -1.86 31.76 3.72
CA GLN A 124 -1.48 33.07 3.21
C GLN A 124 -1.78 34.12 4.29
N PRO A 125 -0.83 35.02 4.60
CA PRO A 125 -1.10 36.11 5.53
C PRO A 125 -2.26 36.94 4.98
N ALA A 126 -3.21 37.29 5.86
CA ALA A 126 -4.32 38.16 5.50
C ALA A 126 -3.77 39.46 4.86
N PRO A 127 -4.43 40.01 3.82
CA PRO A 127 -4.03 41.31 3.29
C PRO A 127 -4.09 42.34 4.43
N ALA A 128 -3.03 43.15 4.54
CA ALA A 128 -2.98 44.22 5.52
C ALA A 128 -4.23 45.10 5.36
N PRO A 129 -4.92 45.49 6.45
CA PRO A 129 -6.02 46.42 6.34
C PRO A 129 -5.50 47.73 5.76
N ASP A 130 -6.16 48.23 4.71
CA ASP A 130 -5.88 49.57 4.19
C ASP A 130 -6.08 50.59 5.32
N ASP A 131 -5.05 51.39 5.57
CA ASP A 131 -5.03 52.42 6.60
C ASP A 131 -6.19 53.42 6.44
N ALA A 132 -7.22 53.25 7.26
CA ALA A 132 -8.15 54.30 7.63
C ALA A 132 -8.32 54.34 9.17
N ALA A 133 -7.51 55.19 9.78
CA ALA A 133 -7.72 55.94 11.02
C ALA A 133 -7.82 55.19 12.38
N SER A 134 -6.85 55.56 13.24
CA SER A 134 -6.80 55.54 14.72
C SER A 134 -8.11 55.27 15.50
N SER A 135 -8.02 54.35 16.48
CA SER A 135 -8.02 54.65 17.94
C SER A 135 -8.53 53.47 18.78
N GLY A 136 -7.82 53.15 19.87
CA GLY A 136 -8.46 52.67 21.11
C GLY A 136 -8.05 51.27 21.60
N ASP A 137 -7.46 51.25 22.79
CA ASP A 137 -6.98 50.09 23.54
C ASP A 137 -8.00 48.94 23.71
N GLY A 138 -7.50 47.70 23.56
CA GLY A 138 -8.22 46.48 23.90
C GLY A 138 -7.33 45.25 23.72
N ALA A 139 -6.70 44.82 24.81
CA ALA A 139 -5.81 43.67 24.87
C ALA A 139 -6.42 42.41 24.21
N SER A 140 -5.76 41.90 23.17
CA SER A 140 -6.00 40.58 22.61
C SER A 140 -4.71 39.78 22.74
N ALA A 141 -4.83 38.58 23.28
CA ALA A 141 -3.73 37.67 23.59
C ALA A 141 -2.79 37.47 22.41
N ASP A 142 -1.50 37.35 22.73
CA ASP A 142 -0.41 36.97 21.82
C ASP A 142 -0.74 35.70 21.03
N VAL A 143 -1.33 35.89 19.84
CA VAL A 143 -1.18 34.94 18.74
C VAL A 143 -0.09 35.52 17.88
N ALA A 144 1.11 34.95 17.97
CA ALA A 144 2.18 35.29 17.06
C ALA A 144 1.65 35.13 15.62
N PRO A 145 1.81 36.13 14.73
CA PRO A 145 1.37 35.99 13.35
C PRO A 145 2.10 34.80 12.74
N ALA A 146 1.35 33.87 12.14
CA ALA A 146 1.92 32.72 11.46
C ALA A 146 2.92 33.21 10.40
N GLU A 147 4.14 32.69 10.45
CA GLU A 147 5.20 32.99 9.47
C GLU A 147 4.64 32.69 8.06
N PRO A 148 4.83 33.59 7.07
CA PRO A 148 4.42 33.33 5.70
C PRO A 148 5.06 32.02 5.20
N GLY A 149 4.24 31.03 4.84
CA GLY A 149 4.74 29.71 4.43
C GLY A 149 4.72 28.64 5.52
N ALA A 150 4.29 28.93 6.75
CA ALA A 150 4.10 27.91 7.77
C ALA A 150 2.91 26.99 7.42
N CYS A 151 3.16 25.68 7.41
CA CYS A 151 2.14 24.65 7.39
C CYS A 151 1.36 24.71 8.71
N ALA A 152 0.13 25.19 8.68
CA ALA A 152 -0.77 25.02 9.82
C ALA A 152 -1.42 23.64 9.70
N ASP A 153 -1.10 22.76 10.63
CA ASP A 153 -1.83 21.51 10.82
C ASP A 153 -3.28 21.84 11.20
N THR A 154 -4.23 21.27 10.48
CA THR A 154 -5.64 21.39 10.85
C THR A 154 -5.93 20.42 11.99
N ASP A 155 -6.35 20.95 13.13
CA ASP A 155 -6.85 20.13 14.24
C ASP A 155 -8.25 19.63 13.91
N HIS A 156 -8.35 18.32 13.66
CA HIS A 156 -9.62 17.64 13.38
C HIS A 156 -10.30 17.10 14.65
N GLY A 157 -9.69 17.31 15.82
CA GLY A 157 -10.13 16.72 17.08
C GLY A 157 -9.74 15.25 17.21
N VAL A 158 -10.25 14.60 18.26
CA VAL A 158 -9.91 13.22 18.60
C VAL A 158 -10.60 12.25 17.62
N PRO A 159 -9.85 11.35 16.94
CA PRO A 159 -10.45 10.34 16.08
C PRO A 159 -11.30 9.32 16.87
N PRO A 160 -12.22 8.59 16.22
CA PRO A 160 -12.96 7.52 16.90
C PRO A 160 -12.02 6.47 17.48
N GLY A 161 -12.36 5.91 18.65
CA GLY A 161 -11.63 4.76 19.21
C GLY A 161 -11.71 3.53 18.30
N ARG A 162 -10.81 2.56 18.50
CA ARG A 162 -10.61 1.38 17.63
C ARG A 162 -11.92 0.63 17.33
N ASP A 163 -12.68 0.27 18.35
CA ASP A 163 -13.96 -0.45 18.17
C ASP A 163 -14.99 0.39 17.40
N ALA A 164 -15.07 1.69 17.68
CA ALA A 164 -15.98 2.59 16.97
C ALA A 164 -15.56 2.78 15.50
N ALA A 165 -14.26 2.78 15.20
CA ALA A 165 -13.76 2.84 13.83
C ALA A 165 -14.07 1.54 13.05
N VAL A 166 -13.95 0.38 13.71
CA VAL A 166 -14.33 -0.92 13.14
C VAL A 166 -15.82 -0.97 12.81
N GLU A 167 -16.70 -0.56 13.73
CA GLU A 167 -18.14 -0.54 13.48
C GLU A 167 -18.52 0.44 12.36
N ARG A 168 -17.90 1.63 12.31
CA ARG A 168 -18.11 2.58 11.21
C ARG A 168 -17.69 2.01 9.85
N LEU A 169 -16.53 1.34 9.77
CA LEU A 169 -16.11 0.70 8.53
C LEU A 169 -17.08 -0.40 8.11
N ARG A 170 -17.54 -1.23 9.06
CA ARG A 170 -18.54 -2.27 8.83
C ARG A 170 -19.85 -1.69 8.28
N GLU A 171 -20.34 -0.59 8.86
CA GLU A 171 -21.54 0.11 8.39
C GLU A 171 -21.38 0.67 6.97
N VAL A 172 -20.24 1.30 6.67
CA VAL A 172 -19.94 1.80 5.31
C VAL A 172 -19.91 0.67 4.31
N MET A 173 -19.16 -0.41 4.59
CA MET A 173 -19.08 -1.58 3.72
C MET A 173 -20.44 -2.23 3.50
N GLY A 174 -21.25 -2.38 4.56
CA GLY A 174 -22.63 -2.89 4.45
C GLY A 174 -23.52 -2.00 3.59
N SER A 175 -23.39 -0.67 3.71
CA SER A 175 -24.12 0.30 2.89
C SER A 175 -23.72 0.27 1.41
N LEU A 176 -22.48 -0.13 1.11
CA LEU A 176 -21.99 -0.37 -0.24
C LEU A 176 -22.48 -1.71 -0.84
N GLY A 177 -23.11 -2.55 -0.02
CA GLY A 177 -23.68 -3.85 -0.41
C GLY A 177 -22.74 -5.04 -0.19
N LEU A 178 -21.69 -4.89 0.62
CA LEU A 178 -20.75 -5.96 0.93
C LEU A 178 -21.23 -6.82 2.10
N ASP A 179 -20.97 -8.13 2.01
CA ASP A 179 -21.14 -9.04 3.15
C ASP A 179 -19.95 -8.93 4.11
N THR A 180 -20.13 -8.16 5.17
CA THR A 180 -19.08 -7.94 6.18
C THR A 180 -18.76 -9.18 7.02
N GLY A 181 -19.56 -10.25 6.95
CA GLY A 181 -19.25 -11.53 7.59
C GLY A 181 -18.05 -12.24 6.96
N GLY A 182 -17.72 -11.90 5.71
CA GLY A 182 -16.56 -12.40 4.98
C GLY A 182 -15.26 -11.62 5.23
N TYR A 183 -15.19 -10.76 6.26
CA TYR A 183 -14.03 -9.93 6.53
C TYR A 183 -13.55 -10.02 7.98
N GLU A 184 -12.24 -9.99 8.14
CA GLU A 184 -11.53 -9.82 9.41
C GLU A 184 -11.10 -8.36 9.55
N PHE A 185 -11.56 -7.68 10.60
CA PHE A 185 -11.28 -6.26 10.84
C PHE A 185 -10.13 -6.10 11.82
N VAL A 186 -9.06 -5.45 11.37
CA VAL A 186 -7.84 -5.19 12.12
C VAL A 186 -7.67 -3.68 12.25
N PRO A 187 -7.98 -3.08 13.42
CA PRO A 187 -7.60 -1.70 13.69
C PRO A 187 -6.09 -1.62 13.88
N GLU A 188 -5.45 -0.60 13.32
CA GLU A 188 -4.01 -0.39 13.49
C GLU A 188 -3.65 -0.25 14.98
N ASP A 189 -2.55 -0.89 15.40
CA ASP A 189 -2.02 -0.75 16.75
C ASP A 189 -1.32 0.60 16.90
N LEU A 190 -1.79 1.38 17.88
CA LEU A 190 -1.11 2.60 18.27
C LEU A 190 0.01 2.24 19.25
N THR A 191 1.24 2.67 18.96
CA THR A 191 2.34 2.52 19.92
C THR A 191 2.14 3.46 21.10
N ALA A 192 2.72 3.14 22.26
CA ALA A 192 2.60 3.97 23.47
C ALA A 192 3.14 5.40 23.29
N GLU A 193 3.95 5.64 22.25
CA GLU A 193 4.49 6.95 21.88
C GLU A 193 3.46 7.82 21.13
N GLN A 194 2.40 7.23 20.57
CA GLN A 194 1.35 7.90 19.81
C GLN A 194 0.14 8.29 20.69
N ALA A 195 0.39 8.73 21.93
CA ALA A 195 -0.63 8.96 22.97
C ALA A 195 -1.78 9.93 22.58
N ALA A 196 -1.66 10.66 21.45
CA ALA A 196 -2.74 11.40 20.80
C ALA A 196 -2.68 11.16 19.27
N PRO A 197 -3.29 10.08 18.75
CA PRO A 197 -3.26 9.79 17.32
C PRO A 197 -4.08 10.83 16.54
N ARG A 198 -3.54 11.33 15.43
CA ARG A 198 -4.28 12.23 14.50
C ARG A 198 -5.35 11.48 13.69
N ALA A 199 -5.23 10.15 13.62
CA ALA A 199 -6.12 9.29 12.86
C ALA A 199 -6.24 7.90 13.48
N THR A 200 -7.31 7.18 13.17
CA THR A 200 -7.45 5.75 13.42
C THR A 200 -7.67 5.03 12.11
N THR A 201 -6.78 4.10 11.78
CA THR A 201 -6.85 3.29 10.56
C THR A 201 -7.45 1.92 10.89
N VAL A 202 -8.31 1.41 10.03
CA VAL A 202 -8.83 0.04 10.10
C VAL A 202 -8.66 -0.62 8.75
N THR A 203 -8.11 -1.84 8.76
CA THR A 203 -8.04 -2.69 7.59
C THR A 203 -9.01 -3.86 7.74
N ALA A 204 -9.94 -4.04 6.80
CA ALA A 204 -10.81 -5.20 6.72
C ALA A 204 -10.27 -6.16 5.66
N HIS A 205 -9.64 -7.25 6.09
CA HIS A 205 -9.11 -8.28 5.19
C HIS A 205 -10.23 -9.22 4.76
N GLU A 206 -10.36 -9.46 3.46
CA GLU A 206 -11.31 -10.46 2.98
C GLU A 206 -10.82 -11.86 3.35
N VAL A 207 -11.73 -12.66 3.91
CA VAL A 207 -11.49 -14.03 4.37
C VAL A 207 -12.37 -15.00 3.60
N VAL A 208 -11.73 -15.96 2.95
CA VAL A 208 -12.39 -17.06 2.23
C VAL A 208 -11.89 -18.38 2.80
N GLN A 209 -12.81 -19.25 3.18
CA GLN A 209 -12.50 -20.55 3.81
C GLN A 209 -11.52 -20.43 5.01
N GLY A 210 -11.69 -19.37 5.81
CA GLY A 210 -10.86 -19.10 6.99
C GLY A 210 -9.45 -18.57 6.67
N ARG A 211 -9.18 -18.12 5.45
CA ARG A 211 -7.87 -17.57 5.04
C ARG A 211 -8.02 -16.21 4.39
N ARG A 212 -7.11 -15.28 4.70
CA ARG A 212 -7.03 -13.98 4.01
C ARG A 212 -6.70 -14.18 2.53
N THR A 213 -7.34 -13.43 1.65
CA THR A 213 -7.19 -13.56 0.18
C THR A 213 -6.11 -12.64 -0.41
N GLY A 214 -5.71 -11.64 0.36
CA GLY A 214 -4.85 -10.54 -0.09
C GLY A 214 -5.63 -9.29 -0.52
N THR A 215 -6.96 -9.37 -0.70
CA THR A 215 -7.79 -8.15 -0.85
C THR A 215 -8.15 -7.59 0.53
N SER A 216 -8.29 -6.28 0.60
CA SER A 216 -8.73 -5.61 1.82
C SER A 216 -9.41 -4.30 1.51
N TRP A 217 -10.18 -3.84 2.49
CA TRP A 217 -10.59 -2.45 2.60
C TRP A 217 -9.70 -1.76 3.63
N ASN A 218 -9.23 -0.55 3.33
CA ASN A 218 -8.48 0.27 4.25
C ASN A 218 -9.22 1.60 4.44
N ALA A 219 -9.45 1.99 5.69
CA ALA A 219 -10.17 3.20 6.04
C ALA A 219 -9.40 3.99 7.09
N THR A 220 -9.28 5.29 6.87
CA THR A 220 -8.67 6.22 7.82
C THR A 220 -9.71 7.19 8.33
N PHE A 221 -9.84 7.27 9.65
CA PHE A 221 -10.73 8.21 10.33
C PHE A 221 -9.93 9.28 11.07
N SER A 222 -10.21 10.55 10.82
CA SER A 222 -9.79 11.65 11.69
C SER A 222 -10.92 11.99 12.68
N GLY A 223 -10.69 12.97 13.57
CA GLY A 223 -11.78 13.47 14.43
C GLY A 223 -12.93 14.12 13.66
N ALA A 224 -12.70 14.56 12.42
CA ALA A 224 -13.71 15.10 11.52
C ALA A 224 -14.50 14.04 10.75
N GLY A 225 -14.13 12.75 10.85
CA GLY A 225 -14.81 11.62 10.22
C GLY A 225 -13.93 10.80 9.28
N LEU A 226 -14.55 10.09 8.33
CA LEU A 226 -13.83 9.30 7.33
C LEU A 226 -13.04 10.23 6.40
N ALA A 227 -11.71 10.12 6.43
CA ALA A 227 -10.80 10.93 5.64
C ALA A 227 -10.42 10.24 4.33
N SER A 228 -10.22 8.92 4.36
CA SER A 228 -9.96 8.12 3.16
C SER A 228 -10.50 6.71 3.30
N LEU A 229 -10.82 6.11 2.17
CA LEU A 229 -11.27 4.72 2.07
C LEU A 229 -10.79 4.15 0.73
N TYR A 230 -10.22 2.96 0.74
CA TYR A 230 -9.84 2.23 -0.46
C TYR A 230 -10.23 0.75 -0.34
N GLY A 231 -10.69 0.13 -1.42
CA GLY A 231 -11.04 -1.28 -1.42
C GLY A 231 -11.65 -1.74 -2.74
N THR A 232 -12.27 -2.92 -2.73
CA THR A 232 -12.73 -3.63 -3.93
C THR A 232 -14.25 -3.88 -3.88
N LEU A 233 -14.96 -3.61 -4.98
CA LEU A 233 -16.41 -3.85 -5.09
C LEU A 233 -16.78 -5.09 -5.88
N ALA A 234 -15.85 -5.66 -6.65
CA ALA A 234 -16.16 -6.81 -7.49
C ALA A 234 -16.55 -8.02 -6.63
N PRO A 235 -17.76 -8.59 -6.81
CA PRO A 235 -18.15 -9.80 -6.09
C PRO A 235 -17.40 -11.02 -6.61
N ARG A 236 -17.21 -12.00 -5.73
CA ARG A 236 -16.60 -13.29 -6.09
C ARG A 236 -17.62 -14.18 -6.80
N VAL A 237 -17.21 -14.75 -7.93
CA VAL A 237 -17.96 -15.76 -8.69
C VAL A 237 -17.18 -17.07 -8.69
N PRO A 238 -17.74 -18.21 -8.23
CA PRO A 238 -17.03 -19.48 -8.25
C PRO A 238 -16.63 -19.92 -9.65
N LEU A 239 -15.36 -20.29 -9.83
CA LEU A 239 -14.85 -20.96 -11.04
C LEU A 239 -14.87 -22.49 -10.91
N GLY A 240 -14.99 -22.98 -9.68
CA GLY A 240 -15.02 -24.41 -9.37
C GLY A 240 -13.75 -24.89 -8.69
N THR A 241 -13.58 -26.21 -8.66
CA THR A 241 -12.45 -26.87 -8.03
C THR A 241 -11.34 -27.15 -9.04
N TYR A 242 -10.12 -26.79 -8.69
CA TYR A 242 -8.90 -27.05 -9.45
C TYR A 242 -8.02 -28.04 -8.72
N GLU A 243 -7.37 -28.92 -9.47
CA GLU A 243 -6.27 -29.73 -8.95
C GLU A 243 -5.07 -28.82 -8.65
N VAL A 244 -4.37 -29.13 -7.57
CA VAL A 244 -3.17 -28.39 -7.16
C VAL A 244 -1.97 -29.32 -7.05
N VAL A 245 -0.81 -28.78 -7.37
CA VAL A 245 0.47 -29.46 -7.25
C VAL A 245 0.80 -29.80 -5.80
N SER A 246 1.74 -30.71 -5.61
CA SER A 246 2.25 -31.03 -4.28
C SER A 246 3.04 -29.85 -3.69
N PRO A 247 3.16 -29.76 -2.35
CA PRO A 247 4.08 -28.84 -1.70
C PRO A 247 5.52 -28.91 -2.21
N ALA A 248 6.04 -30.11 -2.49
CA ALA A 248 7.39 -30.29 -3.03
C ALA A 248 7.52 -29.68 -4.44
N GLU A 249 6.55 -29.93 -5.32
CA GLU A 249 6.52 -29.37 -6.69
C GLU A 249 6.33 -27.84 -6.68
N ALA A 250 5.61 -27.29 -5.69
CA ALA A 250 5.52 -25.85 -5.50
C ALA A 250 6.89 -25.20 -5.25
N VAL A 251 7.81 -25.87 -4.55
CA VAL A 251 9.18 -25.37 -4.34
C VAL A 251 9.97 -25.39 -5.66
N GLU A 252 9.79 -26.41 -6.49
CA GLU A 252 10.41 -26.45 -7.83
C GLU A 252 9.94 -25.26 -8.70
N ARG A 253 8.64 -24.90 -8.60
CA ARG A 253 8.08 -23.74 -9.32
C ARG A 253 8.66 -22.39 -8.91
N LEU A 254 9.17 -22.23 -7.69
CA LEU A 254 9.86 -20.97 -7.30
C LEU A 254 11.09 -20.70 -8.16
N GLY A 255 11.72 -21.74 -8.71
CA GLY A 255 12.84 -21.63 -9.64
C GLY A 255 12.43 -21.52 -11.12
N ASP A 256 11.15 -21.66 -11.46
CA ASP A 256 10.66 -21.64 -12.83
C ASP A 256 10.27 -20.21 -13.26
N PRO A 257 10.91 -19.62 -14.28
CA PRO A 257 10.59 -18.30 -14.79
C PRO A 257 9.12 -18.08 -15.19
N ARG A 258 8.38 -19.15 -15.54
CA ARG A 258 6.94 -19.07 -15.86
C ARG A 258 6.10 -18.65 -14.65
N PHE A 259 6.59 -18.95 -13.45
CA PHE A 259 5.93 -18.62 -12.18
C PHE A 259 6.67 -17.51 -11.42
N ALA A 260 7.76 -16.98 -11.99
CA ALA A 260 8.55 -15.88 -11.46
C ALA A 260 7.79 -14.54 -11.61
N GLY A 261 6.75 -14.39 -10.81
CA GLY A 261 6.00 -13.15 -10.58
C GLY A 261 5.65 -12.95 -9.10
N GLY A 262 5.82 -13.99 -8.27
CA GLY A 262 5.79 -13.88 -6.82
C GLY A 262 7.19 -13.51 -6.30
N GLY A 263 7.47 -12.21 -6.18
CA GLY A 263 8.54 -11.77 -5.28
C GLY A 263 8.25 -12.26 -3.84
N PRO A 264 9.21 -12.18 -2.90
CA PRO A 264 8.93 -12.42 -1.50
C PRO A 264 7.69 -11.59 -1.10
N VAL A 265 6.62 -12.28 -0.70
CA VAL A 265 5.41 -11.61 -0.24
C VAL A 265 5.72 -11.14 1.16
N LEU A 266 5.97 -9.83 1.31
CA LEU A 266 6.00 -9.18 2.61
C LEU A 266 4.56 -9.19 3.15
N TRP A 267 4.13 -10.32 3.71
CA TRP A 267 2.97 -10.33 4.57
C TRP A 267 3.31 -9.54 5.83
N ALA A 268 2.48 -8.57 6.16
CA ALA A 268 2.45 -7.94 7.48
C ALA A 268 2.12 -9.02 8.52
N ARG A 269 3.13 -9.68 9.09
CA ARG A 269 2.98 -10.49 10.30
C ARG A 269 2.86 -9.56 11.50
N GLU A 270 1.98 -9.88 12.44
CA GLU A 270 1.82 -9.17 13.72
C GLU A 270 3.12 -9.12 14.55
N ASP A 271 4.10 -9.99 14.28
CA ASP A 271 5.42 -9.99 14.94
C ASP A 271 6.54 -9.34 14.10
N ALA A 272 6.28 -8.95 12.84
CA ALA A 272 7.29 -8.30 12.00
C ALA A 272 7.51 -6.82 12.38
N THR A 273 6.62 -6.24 13.19
CA THR A 273 6.81 -4.93 13.82
C THR A 273 7.69 -5.00 15.08
N ALA A 274 7.97 -6.20 15.60
CA ALA A 274 8.78 -6.42 16.81
C ALA A 274 10.27 -6.71 16.52
N GLN A 275 10.63 -7.04 15.28
CA GLN A 275 12.03 -6.94 14.85
C GLN A 275 12.27 -5.50 14.45
N GLY A 276 12.77 -4.73 15.42
CA GLY A 276 13.05 -3.31 15.28
C GLY A 276 13.66 -3.02 13.92
N VAL A 277 13.15 -1.96 13.29
CA VAL A 277 13.85 -1.22 12.24
C VAL A 277 15.32 -1.24 12.64
N PRO A 278 16.24 -1.78 11.81
CA PRO A 278 17.66 -1.71 12.16
C PRO A 278 17.92 -0.24 12.46
N GLU A 279 18.31 0.02 13.70
CA GLU A 279 18.69 1.34 14.19
C GLU A 279 19.55 1.94 13.09
N ILE A 280 19.08 3.05 12.50
CA ILE A 280 19.84 3.77 11.49
C ILE A 280 21.18 4.03 12.18
N ALA A 281 22.21 3.30 11.75
CA ALA A 281 23.55 3.50 12.28
C ALA A 281 23.81 5.00 12.20
N PRO A 282 24.32 5.63 13.28
CA PRO A 282 24.57 7.07 13.27
C PRO A 282 25.35 7.39 12.00
N ALA A 283 24.84 8.36 11.24
CA ALA A 283 25.47 8.82 10.03
C ALA A 283 26.97 9.04 10.33
N PRO A 284 27.90 8.51 9.52
CA PRO A 284 29.31 8.81 9.69
C PRO A 284 29.45 10.33 9.76
N GLU A 285 30.03 10.85 10.85
CA GLU A 285 30.19 12.30 11.07
C GLU A 285 31.17 12.96 10.07
N GLU A 286 31.70 12.20 9.11
CA GLU A 286 32.55 12.68 8.03
C GLU A 286 31.92 12.35 6.67
N PRO A 287 31.81 13.32 5.75
CA PRO A 287 31.47 13.04 4.36
C PRO A 287 32.57 12.14 3.79
N VAL A 288 32.29 10.85 3.67
CA VAL A 288 33.17 9.91 2.97
C VAL A 288 33.22 10.37 1.52
N GLU A 289 34.37 10.92 1.10
CA GLU A 289 34.59 11.31 -0.29
C GLU A 289 34.13 10.18 -1.22
N PRO A 290 33.41 10.47 -2.31
CA PRO A 290 32.93 9.44 -3.22
C PRO A 290 34.13 8.72 -3.83
N THR A 291 34.41 7.51 -3.36
CA THR A 291 35.43 6.63 -3.90
C THR A 291 34.83 5.72 -4.96
N VAL A 292 35.56 5.54 -6.06
CA VAL A 292 35.20 4.54 -7.06
C VAL A 292 35.47 3.14 -6.51
N PRO A 293 34.63 2.13 -6.83
CA PRO A 293 34.92 0.74 -6.51
C PRO A 293 36.30 0.31 -7.05
N PRO A 294 37.00 -0.61 -6.38
CA PRO A 294 38.27 -1.11 -6.88
C PRO A 294 38.09 -1.80 -8.23
N THR A 295 39.01 -1.53 -9.16
CA THR A 295 39.05 -2.24 -10.44
C THR A 295 39.34 -3.71 -10.19
N VAL A 296 38.49 -4.60 -10.72
CA VAL A 296 38.70 -6.05 -10.67
C VAL A 296 39.97 -6.39 -11.46
N PRO A 297 41.01 -6.98 -10.84
CA PRO A 297 42.24 -7.33 -11.54
C PRO A 297 42.02 -8.35 -12.66
N GLU A 298 42.84 -8.29 -13.70
CA GLU A 298 42.85 -9.28 -14.78
C GLU A 298 43.02 -10.70 -14.21
N GLY A 299 42.20 -11.64 -14.69
CA GLY A 299 42.21 -13.03 -14.23
C GLY A 299 41.50 -13.28 -12.90
N SER A 300 40.94 -12.26 -12.24
CA SER A 300 40.13 -12.46 -11.04
C SER A 300 38.84 -13.20 -11.34
N ALA A 301 38.39 -14.02 -10.40
CA ALA A 301 37.07 -14.63 -10.48
C ALA A 301 36.00 -13.54 -10.46
N ILE A 302 35.02 -13.65 -11.37
CA ILE A 302 33.86 -12.78 -11.38
C ILE A 302 32.96 -13.21 -10.22
N ALA A 303 32.72 -12.29 -9.27
CA ALA A 303 31.81 -12.55 -8.17
C ALA A 303 30.41 -12.86 -8.73
N TRP A 304 29.94 -14.08 -8.48
CA TRP A 304 28.65 -14.56 -8.96
C TRP A 304 27.83 -15.14 -7.80
N PRO A 305 27.41 -14.31 -6.82
CA PRO A 305 26.66 -14.80 -5.66
C PRO A 305 25.37 -15.53 -6.07
N VAL A 306 25.07 -16.60 -5.34
CA VAL A 306 23.84 -17.40 -5.43
C VAL A 306 23.31 -17.53 -4.01
N THR A 307 22.01 -17.34 -3.84
CA THR A 307 21.34 -17.50 -2.55
C THR A 307 20.70 -18.88 -2.50
N ASP A 308 21.04 -19.70 -1.51
CA ASP A 308 20.38 -20.99 -1.28
C ASP A 308 19.31 -20.85 -0.21
N VAL A 309 18.08 -21.28 -0.53
CA VAL A 309 16.92 -21.23 0.37
C VAL A 309 16.36 -22.64 0.53
N THR A 310 16.23 -23.09 1.77
CA THR A 310 15.56 -24.35 2.11
C THR A 310 14.17 -24.08 2.64
N ILE A 311 13.15 -24.54 1.93
CA ILE A 311 11.75 -24.50 2.32
C ILE A 311 11.43 -25.71 3.22
N THR A 312 10.88 -25.46 4.40
CA THR A 312 10.55 -26.48 5.40
C THR A 312 9.05 -26.51 5.73
N GLY A 313 8.31 -25.47 5.36
CA GLY A 313 6.87 -25.36 5.57
C GLY A 313 6.14 -25.04 4.29
N ALA A 314 4.94 -25.61 4.14
CA ALA A 314 4.04 -25.27 3.06
C ALA A 314 2.60 -25.27 3.57
N ARG A 315 1.87 -24.20 3.25
CA ARG A 315 0.46 -24.06 3.57
C ARG A 315 -0.28 -23.62 2.34
N LEU A 316 -1.29 -24.40 1.93
CA LEU A 316 -2.17 -23.98 0.85
C LEU A 316 -2.98 -22.77 1.32
N GLY A 317 -3.14 -21.80 0.43
CA GLY A 317 -3.83 -20.53 0.64
C GLY A 317 -4.48 -20.07 -0.67
N LEU A 318 -4.83 -18.80 -0.72
CA LEU A 318 -5.41 -18.16 -1.89
C LEU A 318 -4.63 -16.88 -2.18
N ALA A 319 -4.47 -16.57 -3.46
CA ALA A 319 -3.84 -15.33 -3.90
C ALA A 319 -4.62 -14.75 -5.07
N VAL A 320 -4.70 -13.42 -5.10
CA VAL A 320 -5.23 -12.70 -6.26
C VAL A 320 -4.19 -12.71 -7.38
N GLN A 321 -4.61 -13.08 -8.58
CA GLN A 321 -3.81 -13.02 -9.80
C GLN A 321 -4.53 -12.15 -10.82
N HIS A 322 -3.80 -11.22 -11.43
CA HIS A 322 -4.31 -10.39 -12.51
C HIS A 322 -3.99 -11.03 -13.85
N GLN A 323 -5.00 -11.12 -14.70
CA GLN A 323 -4.91 -11.70 -16.03
C GLN A 323 -4.45 -10.65 -17.03
N PRO A 324 -3.92 -11.05 -18.20
CA PRO A 324 -3.46 -10.10 -19.23
C PRO A 324 -4.54 -9.14 -19.73
N ASP A 325 -5.82 -9.52 -19.65
CA ASP A 325 -6.97 -8.70 -20.03
C ASP A 325 -7.45 -7.76 -18.91
N GLY A 326 -6.77 -7.76 -17.75
CA GLY A 326 -7.10 -6.97 -16.59
C GLY A 326 -8.09 -7.63 -15.62
N ALA A 327 -8.63 -8.81 -15.92
CA ALA A 327 -9.49 -9.54 -14.99
C ALA A 327 -8.70 -9.98 -13.74
N ALA A 328 -9.36 -10.07 -12.59
CA ALA A 328 -8.76 -10.61 -11.38
C ALA A 328 -9.40 -11.95 -11.01
N VAL A 329 -8.56 -12.91 -10.63
CA VAL A 329 -8.98 -14.22 -10.13
C VAL A 329 -8.36 -14.48 -8.77
N LEU A 330 -9.11 -15.13 -7.89
CA LEU A 330 -8.63 -15.65 -6.61
C LEU A 330 -8.37 -17.13 -6.76
N VAL A 331 -7.09 -17.52 -6.77
CA VAL A 331 -6.66 -18.86 -7.12
C VAL A 331 -5.85 -19.51 -6.00
N PRO A 332 -5.85 -20.86 -5.92
CA PRO A 332 -5.01 -21.59 -4.99
C PRO A 332 -3.52 -21.26 -5.16
N ALA A 333 -2.87 -20.91 -4.05
CA ALA A 333 -1.44 -20.62 -3.99
C ALA A 333 -0.83 -21.22 -2.73
N TYR A 334 0.43 -21.65 -2.79
CA TYR A 334 1.15 -22.08 -1.59
C TYR A 334 1.86 -20.89 -0.96
N GLU A 335 1.68 -20.75 0.35
CA GLU A 335 2.59 -20.01 1.21
C GLU A 335 3.68 -20.98 1.69
N LEU A 336 4.92 -20.70 1.31
CA LEU A 336 6.08 -21.53 1.55
C LEU A 336 6.97 -20.84 2.58
N THR A 337 7.32 -21.54 3.65
CA THR A 337 8.16 -21.02 4.74
C THR A 337 9.56 -21.62 4.64
N ALA A 338 10.56 -20.76 4.57
CA ALA A 338 11.97 -21.12 4.60
C ALA A 338 12.46 -21.38 6.03
N ALA A 339 13.56 -22.13 6.16
CA ALA A 339 14.17 -22.47 7.44
C ALA A 339 14.63 -21.25 8.26
N ASP A 340 14.92 -20.14 7.59
CA ASP A 340 15.26 -18.84 8.21
C ASP A 340 14.03 -17.99 8.56
N GLY A 341 12.83 -18.51 8.32
CA GLY A 341 11.55 -17.82 8.54
C GLY A 341 11.07 -16.98 7.36
N GLY A 342 11.84 -16.90 6.27
CA GLY A 342 11.42 -16.24 5.03
C GLY A 342 10.16 -16.86 4.45
N VAL A 343 9.29 -16.03 3.84
CA VAL A 343 8.03 -16.51 3.25
C VAL A 343 8.00 -16.22 1.76
N TRP A 344 7.58 -17.22 1.00
CA TRP A 344 7.46 -17.20 -0.46
C TRP A 344 6.05 -17.61 -0.86
N SER A 345 5.61 -17.19 -2.04
CA SER A 345 4.30 -17.56 -2.57
C SER A 345 4.40 -18.00 -4.01
N VAL A 346 3.67 -19.04 -4.38
CA VAL A 346 3.62 -19.55 -5.76
C VAL A 346 2.24 -20.12 -6.07
N LEU A 347 1.82 -19.98 -7.33
CA LEU A 347 0.56 -20.54 -7.82
C LEU A 347 0.56 -22.07 -7.65
N ALA A 348 -0.52 -22.61 -7.09
CA ALA A 348 -0.63 -24.03 -6.77
C ALA A 348 -1.37 -24.83 -7.84
N VAL A 349 -2.14 -24.18 -8.73
CA VAL A 349 -2.91 -24.85 -9.78
C VAL A 349 -2.00 -25.66 -10.71
N VAL A 350 -2.38 -26.90 -11.05
CA VAL A 350 -1.62 -27.78 -11.97
C VAL A 350 -1.46 -27.20 -13.39
N ASP A 351 -0.37 -27.54 -14.07
CA ASP A 351 0.04 -26.94 -15.35
C ASP A 351 -1.00 -27.09 -16.47
N ASP A 352 -1.73 -28.22 -16.55
CA ASP A 352 -2.71 -28.48 -17.62
C ASP A 352 -3.99 -27.63 -17.50
N ARG A 353 -4.15 -26.91 -16.38
CA ARG A 353 -5.21 -25.93 -16.15
C ARG A 353 -4.74 -24.49 -16.35
N LEU A 354 -3.48 -24.28 -16.71
CA LEU A 354 -2.90 -22.96 -16.97
C LEU A 354 -2.67 -22.76 -18.46
N ASP A 355 -2.97 -21.56 -18.93
CA ASP A 355 -2.66 -21.16 -20.30
C ASP A 355 -1.29 -20.47 -20.32
N PHE A 356 -0.30 -21.13 -20.92
CA PHE A 356 1.04 -20.59 -21.14
C PHE A 356 1.22 -19.98 -22.54
N ALA A 357 0.13 -19.71 -23.27
CA ALA A 357 0.20 -19.00 -24.52
C ALA A 357 0.78 -17.59 -24.32
N PRO A 358 1.49 -17.04 -25.32
CA PRO A 358 1.97 -15.66 -25.27
C PRO A 358 0.80 -14.69 -25.07
N ALA A 359 0.96 -13.73 -24.16
CA ALA A 359 0.01 -12.64 -24.02
C ALA A 359 -0.12 -11.90 -25.37
N ALA A 360 -1.35 -11.63 -25.79
CA ALA A 360 -1.58 -10.79 -26.95
C ALA A 360 -1.02 -9.38 -26.69
N PRO A 361 -0.37 -8.75 -27.69
CA PRO A 361 0.28 -7.45 -27.54
C PRO A 361 -0.69 -6.29 -27.26
#